data_AF-A0A2H9LKE3-F1
#
_entry.id   AF-A0A2H9LKE3-F1
#
_cell.length_a   1.000
_cell.length_b   1.000
_cell.length_c   1.000
_cell.angle_alpha   90.00
_cell.angle_beta   90.00
_cell.angle_gamma   90.00
#
_symmetry.space_group_name_H-M   'P 1'
#
loop_
_entity.id
_entity.type
_entity.pdbx_description
1 polymer ?
#
loop_
_entity_poly.entity_id
_entity_poly.type
_entity_poly.pdbx_seq_one_letter_code
_entity_poly.pdbx_strand_id
1 'polypeptide(L)' 'MEFLKRIEEKWQKNWETAKIFEADPDPHREKFFLTFPYPYMNGPLHVGHTFTASRVDAYARFKRMQGYNV' A
#
# COMPACT_ATOMS: atom_id res chain seq x y z
N MET A 1 18.72 -6.00 -13.56
CA MET A 1 18.15 -5.67 -12.23
C MET A 1 18.18 -4.18 -11.94
N GLU A 2 19.30 -3.48 -12.22
CA GLU A 2 19.42 -2.03 -11.96
C GLU A 2 18.34 -1.16 -12.62
N PHE A 3 17.96 -1.51 -13.84
CA PHE A 3 16.86 -0.85 -14.54
C PHE A 3 15.53 -0.89 -13.75
N LEU A 4 15.17 -2.04 -13.19
CA LEU A 4 13.92 -2.19 -12.43
C LEU A 4 13.97 -1.43 -11.11
N LYS A 5 15.10 -1.54 -10.37
CA LYS A 5 15.31 -0.77 -9.14
C LYS A 5 15.13 0.73 -9.35
N ARG A 6 15.71 1.28 -10.43
CA ARG A 6 15.58 2.70 -10.76
C ARG A 6 14.15 3.11 -11.08
N ILE A 7 13.34 2.20 -11.64
CA ILE A 7 11.91 2.43 -11.87
C ILE A 7 11.13 2.40 -10.53
N GLU A 8 11.43 1.44 -9.66
CA GLU A 8 10.82 1.31 -8.33
C GLU A 8 11.07 2.58 -7.50
N GLU A 9 12.32 3.03 -7.39
CA GLU A 9 12.71 4.24 -6.65
C GLU A 9 12.00 5.49 -7.18
N LYS A 10 11.94 5.65 -8.50
CA LYS A 10 11.22 6.76 -9.14
C LYS A 10 9.76 6.80 -8.69
N TRP A 11 9.06 5.67 -8.72
CA TRP A 11 7.64 5.64 -8.40
C TRP A 11 7.35 5.72 -6.90
N GLN A 12 8.16 5.07 -6.06
CA GLN A 12 8.06 5.20 -4.61
C GLN A 12 8.18 6.67 -4.18
N LYS A 13 9.19 7.39 -4.70
CA LYS A 13 9.38 8.82 -4.44
C LYS A 13 8.21 9.68 -4.93
N ASN A 14 7.72 9.41 -6.13
CA ASN A 14 6.59 10.15 -6.69
C ASN A 14 5.31 9.96 -5.87
N TRP A 15 5.03 8.73 -5.43
CA TRP A 15 3.86 8.41 -4.60
C TRP A 15 3.94 9.03 -3.22
N GLU A 16 5.11 9.01 -2.58
CA GLU A 16 5.35 9.66 -1.29
C GLU A 16 5.20 11.17 -1.38
N THR A 17 5.82 11.80 -2.39
CA THR A 17 5.72 13.26 -2.62
C THR A 17 4.28 13.69 -2.86
N ALA A 18 3.52 12.91 -3.63
CA ALA A 18 2.11 13.19 -3.92
C ALA A 18 1.15 12.73 -2.80
N LYS A 19 1.66 12.08 -1.74
CA LYS A 19 0.88 11.63 -0.58
C LYS A 19 -0.34 10.78 -0.95
N ILE A 20 -0.28 10.03 -2.05
CA ILE A 20 -1.46 9.33 -2.63
C ILE A 20 -2.02 8.20 -1.75
N PHE A 21 -1.31 7.82 -0.68
CA PHE A 21 -1.72 6.82 0.30
C PHE A 21 -2.09 7.43 1.66
N GLU A 22 -2.08 8.76 1.78
CA GLU A 22 -2.68 9.47 2.92
C GLU A 22 -4.17 9.65 2.61
N ALA A 23 -5.03 8.88 3.28
CA ALA A 23 -6.48 8.97 3.09
C ALA A 23 -7.03 10.26 3.73
N ASP A 24 -7.85 10.99 2.98
CA ASP A 24 -8.59 12.16 3.44
C ASP A 24 -10.10 11.83 3.43
N PRO A 25 -10.83 12.00 4.54
CA PRO A 25 -12.26 11.73 4.58
C PRO A 25 -13.05 12.54 3.53
N ASP A 26 -13.62 11.83 2.56
CA ASP A 26 -14.40 12.39 1.47
C ASP A 26 -15.84 11.83 1.53
N PRO A 27 -16.85 12.66 1.85
CA PRO A 27 -18.25 12.25 1.89
C PRO A 27 -18.82 11.74 0.56
N HIS A 28 -18.17 12.03 -0.57
CA HIS A 28 -18.59 11.59 -1.90
C HIS A 28 -18.07 10.21 -2.30
N ARG A 29 -17.15 9.63 -1.51
CA ARG A 29 -16.54 8.33 -1.78
C ARG A 29 -16.87 7.35 -0.67
N GLU A 30 -17.20 6.11 -1.06
CA GLU A 30 -17.48 5.07 -0.09
C GLU A 30 -16.20 4.68 0.67
N LYS A 31 -16.24 4.75 2.00
CA LYS A 31 -15.12 4.37 2.88
C LYS A 31 -14.80 2.89 2.73
N PHE A 32 -13.52 2.55 2.58
CA PHE A 32 -13.05 1.18 2.62
C PHE A 32 -11.83 1.06 3.54
N PHE A 33 -11.99 0.35 4.66
CA PHE A 33 -10.92 0.17 5.64
C PHE A 33 -10.48 -1.28 5.71
N LEU A 34 -9.18 -1.49 5.70
CA LEU A 34 -8.53 -2.79 5.70
C LEU A 34 -7.31 -2.75 6.62
N THR A 35 -7.01 -3.89 7.25
CA THR A 35 -5.91 -3.99 8.20
C THR A 35 -5.06 -5.23 7.91
N PHE A 36 -3.80 -5.16 8.33
CA PHE A 36 -2.89 -6.30 8.41
C PHE A 36 -2.50 -6.46 9.88
N PRO A 37 -2.59 -7.67 10.47
CA PRO A 37 -2.13 -7.89 11.83
C PRO A 37 -0.66 -7.51 11.94
N TYR A 38 -0.34 -6.53 12.80
CA TYR A 38 1.03 -6.08 12.95
C TYR A 38 1.92 -7.25 13.43
N PRO A 39 3.13 -7.42 12.87
CA PRO A 39 4.00 -8.53 13.22
C PRO A 39 4.70 -8.29 14.57
N TYR A 40 5.18 -9.37 15.19
CA TYR A 40 6.07 -9.26 16.34
C TYR A 40 7.43 -8.69 15.91
N MET A 41 7.96 -7.76 16.71
CA MET A 41 9.20 -7.03 16.42
C MET A 41 10.47 -7.74 16.91
N ASN A 42 10.42 -9.07 17.06
CA ASN A 42 11.52 -9.89 17.56
C ASN A 42 12.47 -10.39 16.45
N GLY A 43 12.25 -9.98 15.19
CA GLY A 43 13.13 -10.32 14.07
C GLY A 43 12.75 -9.62 12.77
N PRO A 44 13.56 -9.81 11.71
CA PRO A 44 13.25 -9.27 10.39
C PRO A 44 12.00 -9.90 9.76
N LEU A 45 11.32 -9.14 8.90
CA LEU A 45 10.19 -9.66 8.14
C LEU A 45 10.67 -10.70 7.11
N HIS A 46 10.24 -11.95 7.29
CA HIS A 46 10.44 -13.01 6.29
C HIS A 46 9.35 -13.01 5.20
N VAL A 47 9.55 -13.81 4.14
CA VAL A 47 8.68 -13.89 2.94
C VAL A 47 7.20 -14.16 3.25
N GLY A 48 6.90 -14.80 4.38
CA GLY A 48 5.52 -15.06 4.82
C GLY A 48 4.78 -13.77 5.18
N HIS A 49 5.46 -12.80 5.79
CA HIS A 49 4.89 -11.48 6.03
C HIS A 49 4.57 -10.77 4.71
N THR A 50 5.51 -10.80 3.75
CA THR A 50 5.32 -10.21 2.42
C THR A 50 4.14 -10.86 1.69
N PHE A 51 4.00 -12.18 1.76
CA PHE A 51 2.89 -12.92 1.16
C PHE A 51 1.53 -12.48 1.72
N THR A 52 1.43 -12.23 3.02
CA THR A 52 0.18 -11.75 3.63
C THR A 52 -0.05 -10.26 3.35
N ALA A 53 0.96 -9.41 3.55
CA ALA A 53 0.84 -7.96 3.37
C ALA A 53 0.57 -7.56 1.90
N SER A 54 1.15 -8.26 0.93
CA SER A 54 0.93 -7.99 -0.50
C SER A 54 -0.51 -8.17 -0.95
N ARG A 55 -1.26 -9.12 -0.35
CA ARG A 55 -2.70 -9.26 -0.62
C ARG A 55 -3.48 -8.05 -0.16
N VAL A 56 -3.15 -7.58 1.03
CA VAL A 56 -3.79 -6.43 1.67
C VAL A 56 -3.52 -5.16 0.84
N ASP A 57 -2.27 -4.92 0.44
CA ASP A 57 -1.88 -3.79 -0.43
C ASP A 57 -2.50 -3.88 -1.83
N ALA A 58 -2.49 -5.05 -2.47
CA ALA A 58 -3.09 -5.24 -3.79
C ALA A 58 -4.61 -4.97 -3.76
N TYR A 59 -5.30 -5.44 -2.72
CA TYR A 59 -6.73 -5.20 -2.57
C TYR A 59 -7.05 -3.74 -2.24
N ALA A 60 -6.22 -3.07 -1.43
CA ALA A 60 -6.32 -1.63 -1.17
C ALA A 60 -6.23 -0.82 -2.47
N ARG A 61 -5.25 -1.12 -3.32
CA ARG A 61 -5.07 -0.46 -4.63
C ARG A 61 -6.23 -0.73 -5.57
N PHE A 62 -6.70 -1.98 -5.63
CA PHE A 62 -7.87 -2.35 -6.42
C PHE A 62 -9.10 -1.55 -5.99
N LYS A 63 -9.38 -1.46 -4.69
CA LYS A 63 -10.51 -0.69 -4.16
C LYS A 63 -10.37 0.81 -4.45
N ARG A 64 -9.17 1.37 -4.34
CA ARG A 64 -8.91 2.77 -4.72
C ARG A 64 -9.20 3.03 -6.20
N MET A 65 -8.83 2.10 -7.08
CA MET A 65 -9.16 2.18 -8.52
C MET A 65 -10.66 2.05 -8.81
N GLN A 66 -11.42 1.41 -7.92
CA GLN A 66 -12.89 1.34 -7.97
C GLN A 66 -13.58 2.60 -7.41
N GLY A 67 -12.83 3.62 -6.96
CA GLY A 67 -13.37 4.88 -6.44
C GLY A 67 -13.58 4.93 -4.94
N TYR A 68 -13.36 3.82 -4.21
CA TYR A 68 -13.46 3.80 -2.75
C TYR A 68 -12.42 4.72 -2.12
N ASN A 69 -12.77 5.30 -0.97
CA ASN A 69 -11.84 6.00 -0.09
C ASN A 69 -11.10 4.99 0.80
N VAL A 70 -9.90 4.63 0.36
CA VAL A 70 -9.01 3.62 0.97
C VAL A 70 -7.86 4.28 1.70
#